data_AF-A0A7R9UJQ4-F1
#
_entry.id   AF-A0A7R9UJQ4-F1
#
_cell.length_a   1.000
_cell.length_b   1.000
_cell.length_c   1.000
_cell.angle_alpha   90.00
_cell.angle_beta   90.00
_cell.angle_gamma   90.00
#
_symmetry.space_group_name_H-M   'P 1'
#
loop_
_entity.id
_entity.type
_entity.pdbx_description
1 polymer ?
#
loop_
_entity_poly.entity_id
_entity_poly.type
_entity_poly.pdbx_seq_one_letter_code
_entity_poly.pdbx_strand_id
1 'polypeptide(L)'
;ERAPQPEETLQRLWDLNGARLLVLAASHAAAYAVAPARLRVRPADISSLVAYVVVSLALAAVCARPSLRASAHRWLIVRGESVSAAAGISMLFDSRFKHVDTAIASAVASLRGVRADRITPAALSGQMSQNAAYLLSQPAHVCGIDAFVCHSSRDPPALKWAALQSWRAQFVAARGREPLIWLDR
;
A
#
# COMPACT_ATOMS: atom_id res chain seq x y z
N GLU A 1 -18.08 -6.64 19.91
CA GLU A 1 -18.03 -6.23 18.48
C GLU A 1 -16.60 -6.31 17.99
N ARG A 2 -16.37 -6.82 16.78
CA ARG A 2 -15.01 -6.93 16.21
C ARG A 2 -14.69 -5.60 15.52
N ALA A 3 -13.54 -5.00 15.83
CA ALA A 3 -13.10 -3.80 15.11
C ALA A 3 -12.97 -4.12 13.60
N PRO A 4 -13.47 -3.25 12.71
CA PRO A 4 -13.40 -3.48 11.26
C PRO A 4 -11.93 -3.55 10.83
N GLN A 5 -11.63 -4.42 9.87
CA GLN A 5 -10.26 -4.54 9.38
C GLN A 5 -9.86 -3.23 8.65
N PRO A 6 -8.57 -2.83 8.70
CA PRO A 6 -8.09 -1.61 8.04
C PRO A 6 -8.41 -1.58 6.55
N GLU A 7 -8.36 -2.74 5.88
CA GLU A 7 -8.68 -2.88 4.45
C GLU A 7 -10.16 -2.60 4.17
N GLU A 8 -11.07 -3.10 5.00
CA GLU A 8 -12.51 -2.83 4.86
C GLU A 8 -12.82 -1.35 5.09
N THR A 9 -12.14 -0.74 6.06
CA THR A 9 -12.29 0.69 6.35
C THR A 9 -11.82 1.54 5.16
N LEU A 10 -10.65 1.22 4.59
CA LEU A 10 -10.13 1.89 3.41
C LEU A 10 -11.04 1.70 2.20
N GLN A 11 -11.55 0.48 1.98
CA GLN A 11 -12.49 0.17 0.91
C GLN A 11 -13.75 1.03 1.02
N ARG A 12 -14.33 1.13 2.23
CA ARG A 12 -15.49 2.00 2.50
C ARG A 12 -15.17 3.47 2.22
N LEU A 13 -13.98 3.94 2.57
CA LEU A 13 -13.57 5.32 2.28
C LEU A 13 -13.48 5.58 0.77
N TRP A 14 -12.96 4.64 -0.02
CA TRP A 14 -12.96 4.78 -1.49
C TRP A 14 -14.35 4.81 -2.08
N ASP A 15 -15.24 3.93 -1.62
CA ASP A 15 -16.60 3.84 -2.13
C ASP A 15 -17.40 5.11 -1.77
N LEU A 16 -17.27 5.61 -0.53
CA LEU A 16 -17.88 6.87 -0.09
C LEU A 16 -17.36 8.08 -0.87
N ASN A 17 -16.04 8.19 -1.07
CA ASN A 17 -15.47 9.30 -1.83
C ASN A 17 -15.86 9.23 -3.31
N GLY A 18 -15.88 8.04 -3.91
CA GLY A 18 -16.36 7.83 -5.28
C GLY A 18 -17.82 8.28 -5.44
N ALA A 19 -18.71 7.84 -4.53
CA ALA A 19 -20.11 8.24 -4.52
C ALA A 19 -20.28 9.76 -4.36
N ARG A 20 -19.55 10.38 -3.42
CA ARG A 20 -19.59 11.83 -3.20
C ARG A 20 -19.17 12.62 -4.45
N LEU A 21 -18.11 12.18 -5.14
CA LEU A 21 -17.65 12.82 -6.37
C LEU A 21 -18.69 12.72 -7.50
N LEU A 22 -19.38 11.59 -7.63
CA LEU A 22 -20.47 11.43 -8.60
C LEU A 22 -21.64 12.36 -8.28
N VAL A 23 -22.04 12.47 -7.02
CA VAL A 23 -23.12 13.37 -6.59
C VAL A 23 -22.77 14.83 -6.87
N LEU A 24 -21.53 15.25 -6.57
CA LEU A 24 -21.06 16.60 -6.87
C LEU A 24 -21.01 16.87 -8.38
N ALA A 25 -20.51 15.94 -9.19
CA ALA A 25 -20.49 16.09 -10.64
C ALA A 25 -21.92 16.22 -11.20
N ALA A 26 -22.84 15.39 -10.73
CA ALA A 26 -24.25 15.43 -11.14
C ALA A 26 -24.95 16.73 -10.71
N SER A 27 -24.70 17.22 -9.48
CA SER A 27 -25.31 18.45 -8.98
C SER A 27 -24.84 19.67 -9.79
N HIS A 28 -23.56 19.73 -10.15
CA HIS A 28 -23.00 20.81 -10.97
C HIS A 28 -23.53 20.75 -12.41
N ALA A 29 -23.59 19.55 -13.00
CA ALA A 29 -24.17 19.37 -14.33
C ALA A 29 -25.67 19.77 -14.36
N ALA A 30 -26.44 19.39 -13.33
CA ALA A 30 -27.85 19.74 -13.21
C ALA A 30 -28.07 21.25 -13.02
N ALA A 31 -27.29 21.89 -12.13
CA ALA A 31 -27.34 23.34 -11.94
C ALA A 31 -27.07 24.07 -13.26
N TYR A 32 -26.14 23.57 -14.07
CA TYR A 32 -25.81 24.13 -15.36
C TYR A 32 -26.83 23.84 -16.46
N ALA A 33 -27.52 22.71 -16.43
CA ALA A 33 -28.61 22.45 -17.36
C ALA A 33 -29.78 23.44 -17.17
N VAL A 34 -29.98 23.92 -15.93
CA VAL A 34 -31.09 24.81 -15.55
C VAL A 34 -30.71 26.30 -15.62
N ALA A 35 -29.45 26.67 -15.35
CA ALA A 35 -28.98 28.05 -15.30
C ALA A 35 -29.07 28.89 -16.61
N PRO A 36 -28.75 28.37 -17.81
CA PRO A 36 -28.70 29.19 -19.03
C PRO A 36 -30.07 29.71 -19.47
N ALA A 37 -31.17 29.14 -18.94
CA ALA A 37 -32.51 29.68 -19.15
C ALA A 37 -32.78 30.98 -18.36
N ARG A 38 -31.92 31.35 -17.39
CA ARG A 38 -32.16 32.50 -16.49
C ARG A 38 -30.96 33.42 -16.27
N LEU A 39 -29.73 32.97 -16.51
CA LEU A 39 -28.52 33.72 -16.23
C LEU A 39 -27.66 33.84 -17.49
N ARG A 40 -27.20 35.06 -17.82
CA ARG A 40 -26.18 35.30 -18.84
C ARG A 40 -24.82 34.81 -18.33
N VAL A 41 -24.60 33.50 -18.39
CA VAL A 41 -23.32 32.87 -18.01
C VAL A 41 -22.25 33.25 -19.03
N ARG A 42 -21.05 33.63 -18.55
CA ARG A 42 -19.93 33.94 -19.46
C ARG A 42 -19.32 32.63 -19.99
N PRO A 43 -18.84 32.59 -21.23
CA PRO A 43 -18.23 31.37 -21.80
C PRO A 43 -17.08 30.77 -20.98
N ALA A 44 -16.30 31.60 -20.27
CA ALA A 44 -15.21 31.15 -19.41
C ALA A 44 -15.67 30.37 -18.15
N ASP A 45 -16.89 30.64 -17.68
CA ASP A 45 -17.46 29.92 -16.54
C ASP A 45 -17.92 28.52 -16.98
N ILE A 46 -18.35 28.39 -18.24
CA ILE A 46 -18.76 27.12 -18.85
C ILE A 46 -17.56 26.17 -18.94
N SER A 47 -16.44 26.65 -19.47
CA SER A 47 -15.24 25.80 -19.63
C SER A 47 -14.69 25.33 -18.28
N SER A 48 -14.66 26.21 -17.28
CA SER A 48 -14.21 25.89 -15.92
C SER A 48 -15.10 24.83 -15.27
N LEU A 49 -16.41 24.94 -15.45
CA LEU A 49 -17.36 23.97 -14.92
C LEU A 49 -17.25 22.61 -15.62
N VAL A 50 -17.17 22.59 -16.94
CA VAL A 50 -16.98 21.36 -17.72
C VAL A 50 -15.70 20.66 -17.28
N ALA A 51 -14.60 21.41 -17.12
CA ALA A 51 -13.35 20.86 -16.61
C ALA A 51 -13.52 20.24 -15.21
N TYR A 52 -14.20 20.93 -14.29
CA TYR A 52 -14.49 20.42 -12.94
C TYR A 52 -15.30 19.13 -12.96
N VAL A 53 -16.37 19.06 -13.77
CA VAL A 53 -17.21 17.87 -13.92
C VAL A 53 -16.39 16.70 -14.50
N VAL A 54 -15.59 16.95 -15.55
CA VAL A 54 -14.74 15.93 -16.18
C VAL A 54 -13.70 15.40 -15.19
N VAL A 55 -13.03 16.27 -14.44
CA VAL A 55 -12.05 15.86 -13.41
C VAL A 55 -12.74 15.06 -12.31
N SER A 56 -13.91 15.48 -11.85
CA SER A 56 -14.66 14.78 -10.80
C SER A 56 -15.11 13.39 -11.24
N LEU A 57 -15.58 13.24 -12.49
CA LEU A 57 -15.93 11.95 -13.08
C LEU A 57 -14.69 11.06 -13.28
N ALA A 58 -13.56 11.63 -13.71
CA ALA A 58 -12.32 10.89 -13.85
C ALA A 58 -11.83 10.37 -12.48
N LEU A 59 -11.88 11.21 -11.44
CA LEU A 59 -11.55 10.81 -10.07
C LEU A 59 -12.53 9.76 -9.55
N ALA A 60 -13.83 9.90 -9.80
CA ALA A 60 -14.81 8.86 -9.44
C ALA A 60 -14.52 7.53 -10.14
N ALA A 61 -14.10 7.55 -11.41
CA ALA A 61 -13.73 6.34 -12.15
C ALA A 61 -12.45 5.69 -11.60
N VAL A 62 -11.44 6.48 -11.19
CA VAL A 62 -10.26 6.00 -10.45
C VAL A 62 -10.70 5.37 -9.13
N CYS A 63 -11.56 6.07 -8.39
CA CYS A 63 -12.16 5.59 -7.16
C CYS A 63 -13.05 4.38 -7.38
N ALA A 64 -13.50 4.00 -8.58
CA ALA A 64 -14.36 2.82 -8.79
C ALA A 64 -13.57 1.58 -9.24
N ARG A 65 -12.35 1.76 -9.76
CA ARG A 65 -11.55 0.67 -10.34
C ARG A 65 -10.53 0.12 -9.33
N PRO A 66 -10.64 -1.14 -8.88
CA PRO A 66 -9.74 -1.72 -7.89
C PRO A 66 -8.25 -1.65 -8.27
N SER A 67 -7.94 -1.86 -9.55
CA SER A 67 -6.58 -1.78 -10.07
C SER A 67 -5.98 -0.38 -9.97
N LEU A 68 -6.78 0.67 -10.23
CA LEU A 68 -6.35 2.05 -10.12
C LEU A 68 -6.22 2.49 -8.67
N ARG A 69 -7.14 2.06 -7.79
CA ARG A 69 -7.02 2.26 -6.33
C ARG A 69 -5.71 1.69 -5.80
N ALA A 70 -5.40 0.43 -6.15
CA ALA A 70 -4.17 -0.22 -5.71
C ALA A 70 -2.91 0.51 -6.21
N SER A 71 -2.94 1.06 -7.43
CA SER A 71 -1.84 1.86 -7.96
C SER A 71 -1.74 3.24 -7.30
N ALA A 72 -2.86 3.91 -7.05
CA ALA A 72 -2.91 5.20 -6.35
C ALA A 72 -2.43 5.06 -4.90
N HIS A 73 -2.82 3.98 -4.20
CA HIS A 73 -2.29 3.65 -2.87
C HIS A 73 -0.80 3.43 -2.89
N ARG A 74 -0.28 2.61 -3.82
CA ARG A 74 1.17 2.40 -3.94
C ARG A 74 1.89 3.73 -4.17
N TRP A 75 1.35 4.58 -5.04
CA TRP A 75 1.93 5.89 -5.32
C TRP A 75 1.89 6.83 -4.09
N LEU A 76 0.77 6.88 -3.36
CA LEU A 76 0.62 7.70 -2.16
C LEU A 76 1.51 7.20 -1.01
N ILE A 77 1.65 5.88 -0.84
CA ILE A 77 2.55 5.30 0.16
C ILE A 77 4.00 5.68 -0.13
N VAL A 78 4.42 5.60 -1.40
CA VAL A 78 5.77 6.00 -1.83
C VAL A 78 6.04 7.49 -1.58
N ARG A 79 5.00 8.34 -1.61
CA ARG A 79 5.11 9.78 -1.36
C ARG A 79 4.71 10.23 0.04
N GLY A 80 4.27 9.31 0.89
CA GLY A 80 3.77 9.62 2.22
C GLY A 80 4.90 10.04 3.17
N GLU A 81 4.62 11.04 4.00
CA GLU A 81 5.55 11.55 5.02
C GLU A 81 6.02 10.48 6.01
N SER A 82 5.27 9.37 6.15
CA SER A 82 5.63 8.25 7.03
C SER A 82 6.94 7.56 6.64
N VAL A 83 7.25 7.46 5.35
CA VAL A 83 8.53 6.89 4.88
C VAL A 83 9.67 7.85 5.21
N SER A 84 9.47 9.15 4.99
CA SER A 84 10.46 10.19 5.31
C SER A 84 10.69 10.34 6.82
N ALA A 85 9.64 10.22 7.64
CA ALA A 85 9.74 10.24 9.09
C ALA A 85 10.49 9.01 9.63
N ALA A 86 10.16 7.80 9.14
CA ALA A 86 10.87 6.58 9.51
C ALA A 86 12.35 6.64 9.09
N ALA A 87 12.64 7.12 7.88
CA ALA A 87 14.00 7.32 7.41
C ALA A 87 14.76 8.38 8.21
N GLY A 88 14.10 9.48 8.59
CA GLY A 88 14.65 10.49 9.49
C GLY A 88 15.00 9.92 10.87
N ILE A 89 14.14 9.05 11.42
CA ILE A 89 14.44 8.33 12.67
C ILE A 89 15.63 7.39 12.47
N SER A 90 15.68 6.63 11.36
CA SER A 90 16.83 5.76 11.07
C SER A 90 18.15 6.52 10.97
N MET A 91 18.15 7.75 10.44
CA MET A 91 19.35 8.61 10.40
C MET A 91 19.85 9.00 11.79
N LEU A 92 18.97 9.13 12.79
CA LEU A 92 19.40 9.41 14.17
C LEU A 92 20.19 8.25 14.77
N PHE A 93 19.92 7.02 14.33
CA PHE A 93 20.59 5.82 14.82
C PHE A 93 21.78 5.39 13.95
N ASP A 94 21.84 5.81 12.69
CA ASP A 94 22.90 5.46 11.75
C ASP A 94 23.56 6.72 11.17
N SER A 95 24.72 7.07 11.74
CA SER A 95 25.51 8.24 11.36
C SER A 95 26.08 8.18 9.94
N ARG A 96 25.94 7.05 9.23
CA ARG A 96 26.36 6.91 7.83
C ARG A 96 25.48 7.70 6.87
N PHE A 97 24.23 7.98 7.24
CA PHE A 97 23.30 8.70 6.39
C PHE A 97 23.27 10.19 6.74
N LYS A 98 23.66 11.04 5.78
CA LYS A 98 23.61 12.50 5.91
C LYS A 98 22.32 13.11 5.36
N HIS A 99 21.59 12.38 4.53
CA HIS A 99 20.35 12.83 3.89
C HIS A 99 19.29 11.73 3.90
N VAL A 100 18.03 12.11 4.13
CA VAL A 100 16.87 11.19 4.19
C VAL A 100 16.76 10.36 2.91
N ASP A 101 16.94 11.00 1.75
CA ASP A 101 16.86 10.33 0.45
C ASP A 101 17.91 9.22 0.30
N THR A 102 19.11 9.42 0.84
CA THR A 102 20.17 8.39 0.81
C THR A 102 19.87 7.22 1.74
N ALA A 103 19.23 7.47 2.90
CA ALA A 103 18.79 6.42 3.80
C ALA A 103 17.67 5.59 3.17
N ILE A 104 16.67 6.25 2.54
CA ILE A 104 15.60 5.59 1.80
C ILE A 104 16.16 4.78 0.64
N ALA A 105 17.04 5.37 -0.19
CA ALA A 105 17.65 4.68 -1.33
C ALA A 105 18.44 3.44 -0.89
N SER A 106 19.18 3.53 0.22
CA SER A 106 19.91 2.40 0.80
C SER A 106 18.98 1.32 1.34
N ALA A 107 17.93 1.69 2.07
CA ALA A 107 16.91 0.77 2.56
C ALA A 107 16.20 0.04 1.41
N VAL A 108 15.84 0.76 0.34
CA VAL A 108 15.24 0.18 -0.87
C VAL A 108 16.22 -0.77 -1.56
N ALA A 109 17.48 -0.38 -1.72
CA ALA A 109 18.50 -1.20 -2.38
C ALA A 109 18.86 -2.46 -1.59
N SER A 110 18.72 -2.42 -0.26
CA SER A 110 18.96 -3.55 0.63
C SER A 110 17.71 -4.37 0.94
N LEU A 111 16.54 -3.98 0.41
CA LEU A 111 15.29 -4.70 0.63
C LEU A 111 15.37 -6.08 -0.02
N ARG A 112 15.20 -7.12 0.81
CA ARG A 112 15.21 -8.51 0.38
C ARG A 112 14.04 -9.25 0.99
N GLY A 113 13.50 -10.19 0.23
CA GLY A 113 12.45 -11.09 0.67
C GLY A 113 12.87 -12.54 0.50
N VAL A 114 12.32 -13.44 1.30
CA VAL A 114 12.45 -14.88 1.16
C VAL A 114 11.13 -15.43 0.66
N ARG A 115 11.15 -16.26 -0.37
CA ARG A 115 9.93 -16.96 -0.78
C ARG A 115 9.49 -17.93 0.31
N ALA A 116 8.20 -17.97 0.63
CA ALA A 116 7.69 -18.72 1.77
C ALA A 116 7.99 -20.23 1.71
N ASP A 117 7.98 -20.81 0.51
CA ASP A 117 8.34 -22.21 0.28
C ASP A 117 9.81 -22.56 0.59
N ARG A 118 10.69 -21.56 0.67
CA ARG A 118 12.11 -21.74 1.01
C ARG A 118 12.42 -21.52 2.49
N ILE A 119 11.47 -21.03 3.27
CA ILE A 119 11.65 -20.86 4.71
C ILE A 119 11.63 -22.24 5.33
N THR A 120 12.56 -22.53 6.24
CA THR A 120 12.59 -23.79 6.99
C THR A 120 12.20 -23.54 8.45
N PRO A 121 11.76 -24.56 9.21
CA PRO A 121 11.51 -24.41 10.64
C PRO A 121 12.74 -23.86 11.40
N ALA A 122 13.94 -24.28 10.98
CA ALA A 122 15.21 -23.80 11.55
C ALA A 122 15.48 -22.31 11.26
N ALA A 123 14.95 -21.77 10.15
CA ALA A 123 15.05 -20.35 9.86
C ALA A 123 14.25 -19.50 10.88
N LEU A 124 13.14 -20.04 11.41
CA LEU A 124 12.28 -19.36 12.39
C LEU A 124 12.69 -19.56 13.86
N SER A 125 13.62 -20.48 14.13
CA SER A 125 14.14 -20.73 15.49
C SER A 125 15.22 -19.73 15.91
N GLY A 126 15.63 -18.81 15.03
CA GLY A 126 16.70 -17.85 15.31
C GLY A 126 18.11 -18.44 15.23
N GLN A 127 18.25 -19.73 14.93
CA GLN A 127 19.56 -20.41 14.84
C GLN A 127 20.25 -20.21 13.49
N MET A 128 19.56 -19.63 12.50
CA MET A 128 20.11 -19.44 11.16
C MET A 128 21.08 -18.25 11.15
N SER A 129 22.32 -18.48 10.69
CA SER A 129 23.30 -17.40 10.54
C SER A 129 22.80 -16.31 9.57
N GLN A 130 23.32 -15.09 9.70
CA GLN A 130 22.96 -13.98 8.80
C GLN A 130 23.28 -14.31 7.34
N ASN A 131 24.41 -14.96 7.09
CA ASN A 131 24.79 -15.42 5.75
C ASN A 131 23.77 -16.41 5.16
N ALA A 132 23.28 -17.36 5.96
CA ALA A 132 22.28 -18.32 5.49
C ALA A 132 20.94 -17.64 5.14
N ALA A 133 20.49 -16.65 5.91
CA ALA A 133 19.32 -15.83 5.51
C ALA A 133 19.57 -15.10 4.19
N TYR A 134 20.73 -14.46 4.08
CA TYR A 134 21.06 -13.68 2.90
C TYR A 134 21.01 -14.54 1.64
N LEU A 135 21.56 -15.77 1.69
CA LEU A 135 21.55 -16.72 0.58
C LEU A 135 20.14 -17.22 0.20
N LEU A 136 19.23 -17.36 1.17
CA LEU A 136 17.84 -17.75 0.90
C LEU A 136 16.99 -16.60 0.36
N SER A 137 17.36 -15.37 0.71
CA SER A 137 16.66 -14.16 0.31
C SER A 137 17.01 -13.75 -1.13
N GLN A 138 16.06 -13.12 -1.80
CA GLN A 138 16.21 -12.52 -3.11
C GLN A 138 15.96 -11.00 -3.02
N PRO A 139 16.58 -10.18 -3.89
CA PRO A 139 16.24 -8.77 -3.98
C PRO A 139 14.74 -8.57 -4.19
N ALA A 140 14.16 -7.59 -3.50
CA ALA A 140 12.76 -7.24 -3.60
C ALA A 140 12.60 -5.75 -3.90
N HIS A 141 11.48 -5.38 -4.49
CA HIS A 141 11.11 -3.97 -4.69
C HIS A 141 10.14 -3.53 -3.61
N VAL A 142 10.07 -2.22 -3.37
CA VAL A 142 9.04 -1.61 -2.51
C VAL A 142 7.66 -1.99 -3.06
N CYS A 143 6.76 -2.45 -2.18
CA CYS A 143 5.47 -3.05 -2.52
C CYS A 143 5.51 -4.44 -3.22
N GLY A 144 6.68 -5.06 -3.34
CA GLY A 144 6.85 -6.43 -3.84
C GLY A 144 6.85 -7.50 -2.75
N ILE A 145 6.94 -7.09 -1.48
CA ILE A 145 6.81 -7.96 -0.31
C ILE A 145 5.32 -8.14 0.01
N ASP A 146 4.90 -9.39 0.18
CA ASP A 146 3.51 -9.75 0.48
C ASP A 146 3.19 -9.69 1.98
N ALA A 147 4.20 -9.96 2.81
CA ALA A 147 4.08 -9.88 4.26
C ALA A 147 5.41 -9.54 4.92
N PHE A 148 5.33 -8.77 6.00
CA PHE A 148 6.41 -8.60 6.96
C PHE A 148 6.10 -9.47 8.17
N VAL A 149 7.06 -10.30 8.59
CA VAL A 149 6.92 -11.18 9.74
C VAL A 149 7.89 -10.71 10.80
N CYS A 150 7.36 -9.98 11.78
CA CYS A 150 8.05 -9.71 13.03
C CYS A 150 7.84 -10.92 13.95
N HIS A 151 8.92 -11.54 14.42
CA HIS A 151 8.82 -12.70 15.31
C HIS A 151 9.67 -12.53 16.56
N SER A 152 9.13 -12.92 17.71
CA SER A 152 9.93 -13.01 18.93
C SER A 152 10.79 -14.27 18.92
N SER A 153 12.03 -14.16 19.39
CA SER A 153 12.88 -15.33 19.67
C SER A 153 12.30 -16.22 20.78
N ARG A 154 11.42 -15.66 21.62
CA ARG A 154 10.80 -16.37 22.74
C ARG A 154 9.60 -17.24 22.35
N ASP A 155 9.01 -17.01 21.19
CA ASP A 155 7.86 -17.80 20.75
C ASP A 155 8.29 -19.23 20.37
N PRO A 156 7.48 -20.26 20.72
CA PRO A 156 7.77 -21.63 20.34
C PRO A 156 7.93 -21.77 18.81
N PRO A 157 9.08 -22.29 18.31
CA PRO A 157 9.34 -22.38 16.87
C PRO A 157 8.26 -23.17 16.10
N ALA A 158 7.72 -24.21 16.72
CA ALA A 158 6.66 -25.03 16.13
C ALA A 158 5.37 -24.24 15.87
N LEU A 159 4.97 -23.35 16.80
CA LEU A 159 3.77 -22.53 16.64
C LEU A 159 3.97 -21.46 15.56
N LYS A 160 5.15 -20.81 15.53
CA LYS A 160 5.51 -19.85 14.46
C LYS A 160 5.46 -20.51 13.08
N TRP A 161 6.04 -21.69 12.97
CA TRP A 161 6.04 -22.47 11.73
C TRP A 161 4.64 -22.87 11.30
N ALA A 162 3.83 -23.41 12.21
CA ALA A 162 2.45 -23.80 11.92
C ALA A 162 1.60 -22.60 11.47
N ALA A 163 1.71 -21.46 12.15
CA ALA A 163 1.02 -20.23 11.79
C ALA A 163 1.44 -19.73 10.40
N LEU A 164 2.75 -19.70 10.12
CA LEU A 164 3.29 -19.29 8.83
C LEU A 164 2.78 -20.18 7.69
N GLN A 165 2.81 -21.51 7.88
CA GLN A 165 2.37 -22.46 6.85
C GLN A 165 0.86 -22.40 6.61
N SER A 166 0.06 -22.19 7.66
CA SER A 166 -1.39 -21.98 7.54
C SER A 166 -1.69 -20.72 6.73
N TRP A 167 -1.02 -19.60 7.05
CA TRP A 167 -1.16 -18.35 6.29
C TRP A 167 -0.71 -18.51 4.84
N ARG A 168 0.46 -19.15 4.60
CA ARG A 168 0.98 -19.43 3.27
C ARG A 168 -0.02 -20.21 2.43
N ALA A 169 -0.61 -21.27 2.99
CA ALA A 169 -1.59 -22.09 2.28
C ALA A 169 -2.81 -21.27 1.82
N GLN A 170 -3.33 -20.40 2.70
CA GLN A 170 -4.42 -19.50 2.38
C GLN A 170 -4.02 -18.49 1.29
N PHE A 171 -2.82 -17.93 1.38
CA PHE A 171 -2.29 -17.00 0.38
C PHE A 171 -2.18 -17.66 -1.00
N VAL A 172 -1.60 -18.86 -1.06
CA VAL A 172 -1.45 -19.62 -2.32
C VAL A 172 -2.82 -19.94 -2.92
N ALA A 173 -3.77 -20.39 -2.10
CA ALA A 173 -5.13 -20.65 -2.56
C ALA A 173 -5.82 -19.40 -3.14
N ALA A 174 -5.59 -18.22 -2.55
CA ALA A 174 -6.20 -16.97 -3.00
C ALA A 174 -5.47 -16.32 -4.19
N ARG A 175 -4.15 -16.50 -4.32
CA ARG A 175 -3.31 -15.74 -5.26
C ARG A 175 -2.65 -16.58 -6.35
N GLY A 176 -2.67 -17.91 -6.23
CA GLY A 176 -2.06 -18.83 -7.20
C GLY A 176 -0.53 -18.76 -7.29
N ARG A 177 0.15 -18.17 -6.31
CA ARG A 177 1.62 -18.07 -6.24
C ARG A 177 2.13 -18.09 -4.81
N GLU A 178 3.41 -18.40 -4.65
CA GLU A 178 4.10 -18.29 -3.36
C GLU A 178 4.24 -16.82 -2.92
N PRO A 179 4.04 -16.53 -1.61
CA PRO A 179 4.31 -15.20 -1.09
C PRO A 179 5.80 -14.93 -0.92
N LEU A 180 6.20 -13.68 -1.14
CA LEU A 180 7.52 -13.15 -0.83
C LEU A 180 7.48 -12.42 0.51
N ILE A 181 8.21 -12.93 1.51
CA ILE A 181 8.14 -12.46 2.89
C ILE A 181 9.41 -11.72 3.27
N TRP A 182 9.27 -10.59 3.95
CA TRP A 182 10.37 -9.98 4.68
C TRP A 182 10.36 -10.49 6.13
N LEU A 183 11.36 -11.29 6.50
CA LEU A 183 11.53 -11.81 7.85
C LEU A 183 12.34 -10.81 8.68
N ASP A 184 11.75 -10.31 9.76
CA ASP A 184 12.47 -9.55 10.78
C ASP A 184 13.43 -10.48 11.53
N ARG A 185 14.61 -9.97 11.89
CA ARG A 185 15.63 -10.75 12.59
C ARG A 185 16.16 -10.02 13.80
#